data_AF-A0A8R1IKI0-F1
#
_entry.id   AF-A0A8R1IKI0-F1
#
_cell.length_a   1.000
_cell.length_b   1.000
_cell.length_c   1.000
_cell.angle_alpha   90.00
_cell.angle_beta   90.00
_cell.angle_gamma   90.00
#
_symmetry.space_group_name_H-M   'P 1'
#
loop_
_entity.id
_entity.type
_entity.pdbx_description
1 polymer ?
#
loop_
_entity_poly.entity_id
_entity_poly.type
_entity_poly.pdbx_seq_one_letter_code
_entity_poly.pdbx_strand_id
1 'polypeptide(L)' 'MEQQDNGKQLARSGWTCEVEKCGLQENLWLNLTDGAIRCGRSQFVSEGVKTPGNGHMQDYYDRTSFPLVVKLGT' A
#
# COMPACT_ATOMS: atom_id res chain seq x y z
N MET A 1 -6.43 15.75 9.46
CA MET A 1 -6.23 14.29 9.33
C MET A 1 -5.60 13.84 10.62
N GLU A 2 -6.16 12.81 11.24
CA GLU A 2 -5.70 12.28 12.53
C GLU A 2 -5.07 10.91 12.30
N GLN A 3 -3.91 10.67 12.90
CA GLN A 3 -3.25 9.36 12.86
C GLN A 3 -3.70 8.56 14.09
N GLN A 4 -4.00 7.28 13.89
CA GLN A 4 -4.43 6.38 14.94
C GLN A 4 -3.24 5.91 15.77
N ASP A 5 -3.37 5.99 17.08
CA ASP A 5 -2.44 5.36 18.02
C ASP A 5 -2.81 3.88 18.21
N ASN A 6 -2.44 3.05 17.23
CA ASN A 6 -2.72 1.61 17.21
C ASN A 6 -1.50 0.74 17.56
N GLY A 7 -0.39 1.36 18.00
CA GLY A 7 0.84 0.67 18.38
C GLY A 7 1.61 0.00 17.22
N LYS A 8 1.21 0.21 15.96
CA LYS A 8 1.87 -0.42 14.82
C LYS A 8 3.28 0.12 14.60
N GLN A 9 4.26 -0.78 14.60
CA GLN A 9 5.65 -0.47 14.27
C GLN A 9 5.99 -0.95 12.86
N LEU A 10 6.43 -0.04 12.01
CA LEU A 10 6.80 -0.35 10.64
C LEU A 10 8.25 -0.85 10.57
N ALA A 11 8.45 -1.98 9.88
CA ALA A 11 9.80 -2.42 9.53
C ALA A 11 10.50 -1.37 8.64
N ARG A 12 11.84 -1.34 8.66
CA ARG A 12 12.64 -0.44 7.79
C ARG A 12 12.77 -0.93 6.35
N SER A 13 12.43 -2.19 6.08
CA SER A 13 12.53 -2.85 4.78
C SER A 13 11.74 -4.17 4.79
N GLY A 14 11.63 -4.85 3.64
CA GLY A 14 11.03 -6.19 3.54
C GLY A 14 9.50 -6.19 3.64
N TRP A 15 8.87 -5.08 3.29
CA TRP A 15 7.42 -4.96 3.32
C TRP A 15 6.76 -5.90 2.30
N THR A 16 5.57 -6.40 2.66
CA THR A 16 4.72 -7.20 1.79
C THR A 16 3.29 -6.67 1.94
N CYS A 17 2.49 -6.77 0.89
CA CYS A 17 1.07 -6.44 0.96
C CYS A 17 0.37 -7.28 2.04
N GLU A 18 -0.35 -6.63 2.96
CA GLU A 18 -0.97 -7.29 4.13
C GLU A 18 -2.21 -8.13 3.80
N VAL A 19 -2.70 -8.06 2.56
CA VAL A 19 -3.83 -8.88 2.10
C VAL A 19 -3.37 -10.31 1.87
N GLU A 20 -4.07 -11.25 2.50
CA GLU A 20 -3.81 -12.68 2.36
C GLU A 20 -3.74 -13.12 0.89
N LYS A 21 -2.80 -14.02 0.58
CA LYS A 21 -2.57 -14.57 -0.77
C LYS A 21 -2.17 -13.55 -1.85
N CYS A 22 -1.87 -12.30 -1.48
CA CYS A 22 -1.34 -11.31 -2.44
C CYS A 22 0.15 -11.55 -2.76
N GLY A 23 0.99 -11.61 -1.74
CA GLY A 23 2.43 -11.89 -1.87
C GLY A 23 3.27 -10.80 -2.55
N LEU A 24 2.68 -9.69 -3.01
CA LEU A 24 3.43 -8.60 -3.64
C LEU A 24 4.34 -7.88 -2.63
N GLN A 25 5.60 -7.67 -3.02
CA GLN A 25 6.63 -6.98 -2.24
C GLN A 25 7.04 -5.62 -2.85
N GLU A 26 6.41 -5.26 -3.96
CA GLU A 26 6.68 -4.07 -4.74
C GLU A 26 5.38 -3.36 -5.12
N ASN A 27 5.48 -2.10 -5.56
CA ASN A 27 4.32 -1.21 -5.72
C ASN A 27 3.46 -1.14 -4.44
N LEU A 28 4.11 -1.02 -3.29
CA LEU A 28 3.47 -0.96 -1.98
C LEU A 28 3.24 0.49 -1.55
N TRP A 29 2.13 0.70 -0.88
CA TRP A 29 1.69 1.98 -0.35
C TRP A 29 1.42 1.83 1.14
N LEU A 30 1.89 2.80 1.92
CA LEU A 30 1.67 2.92 3.34
C LEU A 30 0.59 3.97 3.59
N ASN A 31 -0.50 3.60 4.25
CA ASN A 31 -1.51 4.55 4.69
C ASN A 31 -1.04 5.34 5.91
N LEU A 32 -1.16 6.67 5.88
CA LEU A 32 -0.66 7.53 6.94
C LEU A 32 -1.61 7.63 8.14
N THR A 33 -2.86 7.18 8.03
CA THR A 33 -3.80 7.16 9.15
C THR A 33 -3.45 6.08 10.16
N ASP A 34 -3.16 4.87 9.72
CA ASP A 34 -3.08 3.68 10.59
C ASP A 34 -1.88 2.78 10.30
N GLY A 35 -1.07 3.14 9.32
CA GLY A 35 0.10 2.39 8.90
C GLY A 35 -0.22 1.14 8.06
N ALA A 36 -1.41 0.96 7.51
CA ALA A 36 -1.73 -0.18 6.62
C ALA A 36 -0.80 -0.22 5.39
N ILE A 37 -0.26 -1.40 5.06
CA ILE A 37 0.61 -1.59 3.89
C ILE A 37 -0.09 -2.47 2.86
N ARG A 38 -0.38 -1.91 1.67
CA ARG A 38 -1.09 -2.64 0.60
C ARG A 38 -0.52 -2.31 -0.77
N CYS A 39 -0.64 -3.26 -1.70
CA CYS A 39 -0.23 -3.04 -3.07
C CYS A 39 -1.15 -2.03 -3.79
N GLY A 40 -0.56 -1.26 -4.69
CA GLY A 40 -1.26 -0.32 -5.55
C GLY A 40 -2.03 -1.03 -6.66
N ARG A 41 -2.60 -0.21 -7.56
CA ARG A 41 -3.19 -0.67 -8.81
C ARG A 41 -2.09 -1.01 -9.81
N SER A 42 -2.36 -1.94 -10.72
CA SER A 42 -1.50 -2.13 -11.89
C SER A 42 -1.62 -0.91 -12.80
N GLN A 43 -0.48 -0.40 -13.25
CA GLN A 43 -0.39 0.77 -14.14
C GLN A 43 0.55 0.45 -15.30
N PHE A 44 0.24 1.01 -16.47
CA PHE A 44 1.19 1.03 -17.58
C PHE A 44 2.26 2.06 -17.29
N VAL A 45 3.51 1.63 -17.25
CA VAL A 45 4.68 2.51 -17.21
C VAL A 45 5.25 2.68 -18.61
N SER A 46 6.29 3.51 -18.74
CA SER A 46 7.03 3.66 -20.00
C SER A 46 7.47 2.29 -20.54
N GLU A 47 7.65 2.21 -21.86
CA GLU A 47 8.12 0.99 -22.55
C GLU A 47 7.13 -0.18 -22.55
N GLY A 48 5.84 0.06 -22.25
CA GLY A 48 4.79 -0.95 -22.37
C GLY A 48 4.79 -1.99 -21.24
N VAL A 49 5.60 -1.80 -20.21
CA VAL A 49 5.64 -2.65 -19.02
C VAL A 49 4.48 -2.28 -18.09
N LYS A 50 3.89 -3.27 -17.43
CA LYS A 50 2.88 -3.05 -16.37
C LYS A 50 3.50 -3.27 -15.01
N THR A 51 3.22 -2.38 -14.07
CA THR A 51 3.57 -2.61 -12.67
C THR A 51 2.69 -3.71 -12.06
N PRO A 52 3.25 -4.62 -11.24
CA PRO A 52 2.46 -5.53 -10.43
C PRO A 52 1.56 -4.75 -9.47
N GLY A 53 0.29 -5.15 -9.33
CA GLY A 53 -0.62 -4.48 -8.40
C GLY A 53 -2.04 -5.02 -8.51
N ASN A 54 -2.62 -5.37 -7.36
CA ASN A 54 -3.97 -5.93 -7.26
C ASN A 54 -5.03 -4.90 -6.84
N GLY A 55 -4.65 -3.64 -6.64
CA GLY A 55 -5.60 -2.58 -6.26
C GLY A 55 -6.00 -2.58 -4.78
N HIS A 56 -5.38 -3.40 -3.93
CA HIS A 56 -5.78 -3.53 -2.53
C HIS A 56 -5.74 -2.24 -1.70
N MET A 57 -4.88 -1.27 -2.04
CA MET A 57 -4.91 0.04 -1.37
C MET A 57 -6.14 0.87 -1.78
N GLN A 58 -6.63 0.72 -3.03
CA GLN A 58 -7.90 1.32 -3.45
C GLN A 58 -9.06 0.69 -2.69
N ASP A 59 -9.14 -0.64 -2.65
CA ASP A 59 -10.19 -1.35 -1.91
C ASP A 59 -10.19 -0.99 -0.42
N TYR A 60 -8.99 -0.69 0.13
CA TYR A 60 -8.84 -0.23 1.50
C TYR A 60 -9.38 1.17 1.70
N TYR A 61 -9.03 2.09 0.80
CA TYR A 61 -9.57 3.43 0.80
C TYR A 61 -11.10 3.41 0.70
N ASP A 62 -11.67 2.60 -0.18
CA ASP A 62 -13.13 2.53 -0.36
C ASP A 62 -13.86 2.05 0.92
N ARG A 63 -13.18 1.27 1.78
CA ARG A 63 -13.73 0.78 3.06
C ARG A 63 -13.49 1.71 4.25
N THR A 64 -12.38 2.44 4.25
CA THR A 64 -11.92 3.23 5.42
C THR A 64 -12.02 4.73 5.22
N SER A 65 -12.04 5.18 3.97
CA SER A 65 -11.89 6.58 3.55
C SER A 65 -10.61 7.26 4.06
N PHE A 66 -9.53 6.51 4.31
CA PHE A 66 -8.24 7.06 4.75
C PHE A 66 -7.41 7.55 3.55
N PRO A 67 -7.30 8.87 3.31
CA PRO A 67 -7.01 9.39 1.97
C PRO A 67 -5.52 9.49 1.63
N LEU A 68 -4.63 9.60 2.64
CA LEU A 68 -3.22 9.83 2.38
C LEU A 68 -2.41 8.54 2.50
N VAL A 69 -1.63 8.32 1.45
CA VAL A 69 -0.69 7.21 1.34
C VAL A 69 0.67 7.74 0.86
N VAL A 70 1.74 7.06 1.26
CA VAL A 70 3.08 7.27 0.70
C VAL A 70 3.56 5.98 0.04
N LYS A 71 4.28 6.11 -1.08
CA LYS A 71 4.87 4.95 -1.77
C LYS A 71 6.09 4.46 -1.00
N LEU A 72 6.18 3.16 -0.77
CA LEU A 72 7.35 2.57 -0.10
C LEU A 72 8.47 2.32 -1.12
N GLY A 73 9.72 2.61 -0.72
CA GLY A 73 10.91 2.40 -1.54
C GLY A 73 11.25 3.52 -2.53
N THR A 74 10.64 4.69 -2.39
CA THR A 74 10.99 5.94 -3.10
C THR A 74 11.65 6.92 -2.15
#